data_AF-A0A177B3E7-F1
#
_entry.id   AF-A0A177B3E7-F1
#
_cell.length_a   1.000
_cell.length_b   1.000
_cell.length_c   1.000
_cell.angle_alpha   90.00
_cell.angle_beta   90.00
_cell.angle_gamma   90.00
#
_symmetry.space_group_name_H-M   'P 1'
#
loop_
_entity.id
_entity.type
_entity.pdbx_description
1 polymer ?
#
loop_
_entity_poly.entity_id
_entity_poly.type
_entity_poly.pdbx_seq_one_letter_code
_entity_poly.pdbx_strand_id
1 'polypeptide(L)'
;NNDKRALIDNVSETLNYIKTFTMTATERASKITNKQLKNSILMSVERLSMLATQLRVVSTVKATLLGVSEEQNNESLSIIYTVVNNISKGITSTMRDVSVADKVKA
;
A
#
# COMPACT_ATOMS: atom_id res chain seq x y z
N ASN A 1 -11.58 -24.40 -4.88
CA ASN A 1 -10.54 -23.61 -4.20
C ASN A 1 -11.00 -22.15 -4.17
N ASN A 2 -11.94 -21.84 -3.26
CA ASN A 2 -12.54 -20.51 -3.13
C ASN A 2 -11.58 -19.52 -2.46
N ASP A 3 -10.73 -20.02 -1.56
CA ASP A 3 -9.77 -19.22 -0.80
C ASP A 3 -8.70 -18.57 -1.68
N LYS A 4 -8.24 -19.29 -2.72
CA LYS A 4 -7.31 -18.74 -3.72
C LYS A 4 -7.90 -17.56 -4.48
N ARG A 5 -9.16 -17.67 -4.92
CA ARG A 5 -9.86 -16.59 -5.64
C ARG A 5 -10.10 -15.40 -4.72
N ALA A 6 -10.64 -15.65 -3.52
CA ALA A 6 -10.86 -14.61 -2.52
C ALA A 6 -9.57 -13.85 -2.15
N LEU A 7 -8.43 -14.54 -2.02
CA LEU A 7 -7.14 -13.89 -1.78
C LEU A 7 -6.73 -12.97 -2.94
N ILE A 8 -6.85 -13.44 -4.18
CA ILE A 8 -6.49 -12.65 -5.38
C ILE A 8 -7.41 -11.43 -5.51
N ASP A 9 -8.70 -11.59 -5.25
CA ASP A 9 -9.69 -10.52 -5.33
C ASP A 9 -9.41 -9.45 -4.26
N ASN A 10 -9.21 -9.85 -2.99
CA ASN A 10 -8.87 -8.93 -1.90
C ASN A 10 -7.56 -8.17 -2.14
N VAL A 11 -6.55 -8.84 -2.70
CA VAL A 11 -5.27 -8.20 -3.05
C VAL A 11 -5.48 -7.20 -4.18
N SER A 12 -6.25 -7.56 -5.20
CA SER A 12 -6.56 -6.67 -6.33
C SER A 12 -7.30 -5.41 -5.87
N GLU A 13 -8.29 -5.56 -4.99
CA GLU A 13 -9.00 -4.45 -4.37
C GLU A 13 -8.06 -3.55 -3.56
N THR A 14 -7.20 -4.14 -2.74
CA THR A 14 -6.20 -3.41 -1.95
C THR A 14 -5.23 -2.62 -2.86
N LEU A 15 -4.76 -3.23 -3.95
CA LEU A 15 -3.88 -2.57 -4.91
C LEU A 15 -4.58 -1.40 -5.62
N ASN A 16 -5.86 -1.55 -5.96
CA ASN A 16 -6.67 -0.48 -6.54
C ASN A 16 -6.86 0.66 -5.54
N TYR A 17 -7.15 0.35 -4.28
CA TYR A 17 -7.24 1.36 -3.22
C TYR A 17 -5.93 2.14 -3.08
N ILE A 18 -4.78 1.45 -3.02
CA ILE A 18 -3.46 2.11 -2.91
C ILE A 18 -3.22 2.99 -4.13
N LYS A 19 -3.52 2.52 -5.34
CA LYS A 19 -3.37 3.31 -6.58
C LYS A 19 -4.21 4.60 -6.55
N THR A 20 -5.47 4.50 -6.15
CA THR A 20 -6.36 5.67 -6.03
C THR A 20 -5.83 6.62 -4.95
N PHE A 21 -5.44 6.08 -3.80
CA PHE A 21 -4.88 6.87 -2.70
C PHE A 21 -3.61 7.63 -3.12
N THR A 22 -2.67 6.97 -3.79
CA THR A 22 -1.42 7.59 -4.25
C THR A 22 -1.68 8.66 -5.31
N MET A 23 -2.61 8.44 -6.24
CA MET A 23 -3.05 9.47 -7.20
C MET A 23 -3.62 10.69 -6.48
N THR A 24 -4.61 10.51 -5.60
CA THR A 24 -5.26 11.61 -4.89
C THR A 24 -4.26 12.37 -3.99
N ALA A 25 -3.38 11.66 -3.28
CA ALA A 25 -2.35 12.29 -2.45
C ALA A 25 -1.37 13.12 -3.30
N THR A 26 -0.99 12.64 -4.48
CA THR A 26 -0.13 13.37 -5.44
C THR A 26 -0.81 14.62 -5.95
N GLU A 27 -2.08 14.54 -6.34
CA GLU A 27 -2.87 15.69 -6.78
C GLU A 27 -2.99 16.75 -5.67
N ARG A 28 -3.23 16.33 -4.42
CA ARG A 28 -3.24 17.26 -3.28
C ARG A 28 -1.87 17.88 -3.05
N ALA A 29 -0.80 17.09 -3.15
CA ALA A 29 0.57 17.56 -2.98
C ALA A 29 0.96 18.61 -4.03
N SER A 30 0.43 18.51 -5.26
CA SER A 30 0.67 19.49 -6.33
C SER A 30 0.20 20.90 -5.95
N LYS A 31 -0.81 21.01 -5.08
CA LYS A 31 -1.41 22.27 -4.62
C LYS A 31 -0.72 22.83 -3.38
N ILE A 32 0.30 22.16 -2.82
CA ILE A 32 1.01 22.59 -1.60
C ILE A 32 2.15 23.54 -1.97
N THR A 33 2.14 24.74 -1.38
CA THR A 33 3.20 25.74 -1.57
C THR A 33 4.45 25.42 -0.73
N ASN A 34 4.27 24.86 0.47
CA ASN A 34 5.39 24.45 1.32
C ASN A 34 6.15 23.26 0.69
N LYS A 35 7.36 23.52 0.19
CA LYS A 35 8.19 22.52 -0.51
C LYS A 35 8.57 21.32 0.35
N GLN A 36 8.85 21.51 1.64
CA GLN A 36 9.21 20.42 2.54
C GLN A 36 8.04 19.45 2.74
N LEU A 37 6.84 19.98 3.01
CA LEU A 37 5.62 19.18 3.14
C LEU A 37 5.26 18.48 1.84
N LYS A 38 5.35 19.19 0.70
CA LYS A 38 5.14 18.60 -0.63
C LYS A 38 6.06 17.41 -0.86
N ASN A 39 7.36 17.56 -0.59
CA ASN A 39 8.33 16.49 -0.79
C ASN A 39 8.08 15.30 0.15
N SER A 40 7.73 15.54 1.42
CA SER A 40 7.38 14.47 2.38
C SER A 40 6.24 13.59 1.86
N ILE A 41 5.18 14.21 1.34
CA ILE A 41 4.02 13.49 0.80
C ILE A 41 4.40 12.71 -0.46
N LEU A 42 5.14 13.33 -1.39
CA LEU A 42 5.56 12.65 -2.63
C LEU A 42 6.45 11.44 -2.34
N MET A 43 7.43 11.56 -1.45
CA MET A 43 8.28 10.43 -1.03
C MET A 43 7.45 9.31 -0.38
N SER A 44 6.45 9.66 0.44
CA SER A 44 5.57 8.69 1.08
C SER A 44 4.70 7.94 0.06
N VAL A 45 4.23 8.63 -0.97
CA VAL A 45 3.46 8.07 -2.09
C VAL A 45 4.31 7.14 -2.97
N GLU A 46 5.55 7.51 -3.27
CA GLU A 46 6.50 6.65 -3.99
C GLU A 46 6.76 5.35 -3.21
N ARG A 47 6.98 5.47 -1.89
CA ARG A 47 7.13 4.30 -1.02
C ARG A 47 5.90 3.40 -1.03
N LEU A 48 4.69 3.95 -0.99
CA LEU A 48 3.45 3.17 -1.07
C LEU A 48 3.33 2.42 -2.40
N SER A 49 3.77 3.01 -3.51
CA SER A 49 3.77 2.37 -4.82
C SER A 49 4.73 1.18 -4.89
N MET A 50 5.90 1.30 -4.26
CA MET A 50 6.84 0.18 -4.11
C MET A 50 6.26 -0.95 -3.24
N LEU A 51 5.64 -0.62 -2.11
CA LEU A 51 4.99 -1.61 -1.23
C LEU A 51 3.82 -2.32 -1.94
N ALA A 52 3.04 -1.63 -2.77
CA ALA A 52 2.00 -2.23 -3.60
C ALA A 52 2.59 -3.26 -4.58
N THR A 53 3.76 -2.97 -5.15
CA THR A 53 4.47 -3.93 -6.02
C THR A 53 4.91 -5.17 -5.23
N GLN A 54 5.44 -4.98 -4.02
CA GLN A 54 5.79 -6.09 -3.12
C GLN A 54 4.56 -6.95 -2.81
N LEU A 55 3.43 -6.33 -2.45
CA LEU A 55 2.18 -7.03 -2.15
C LEU A 55 1.76 -7.91 -3.33
N ARG A 56 1.77 -7.38 -4.56
CA ARG A 56 1.43 -8.15 -5.77
C ARG A 56 2.33 -9.38 -5.93
N VAL A 57 3.65 -9.22 -5.74
CA VAL A 57 4.62 -10.32 -5.87
C VAL A 57 4.35 -11.40 -4.82
N VAL A 58 4.28 -11.03 -3.54
CA VAL A 58 4.13 -12.01 -2.45
C VAL A 58 2.77 -12.70 -2.48
N SER A 59 1.71 -12.01 -2.91
CA SER A 59 0.39 -12.61 -3.11
C SER A 59 0.36 -13.58 -4.28
N THR A 60 1.12 -13.32 -5.34
CA THR A 60 1.27 -14.26 -6.47
C THR A 60 1.97 -15.54 -6.01
N VAL A 61 3.07 -15.41 -5.27
CA VAL A 61 3.80 -16.54 -4.67
C VAL A 61 2.89 -17.34 -3.71
N LYS A 62 2.13 -16.66 -2.86
CA LYS A 62 1.15 -17.32 -1.97
C LYS A 62 0.12 -18.11 -2.77
N ALA A 63 -0.40 -17.55 -3.87
CA ALA A 63 -1.39 -18.21 -4.71
C ALA A 63 -0.86 -19.48 -5.41
N THR A 64 0.46 -19.60 -5.63
CA THR A 64 1.11 -20.82 -6.14
C THR A 64 1.38 -21.85 -5.05
N LEU A 65 1.54 -21.42 -3.79
CA LEU A 65 1.82 -22.29 -2.64
C LEU A 65 0.57 -22.88 -1.97
N LEU A 66 -0.62 -22.35 -2.28
CA LEU A 66 -1.89 -22.87 -1.77
C LEU A 66 -2.06 -24.35 -2.14
N GLY A 67 -2.04 -25.22 -1.13
CA GLY A 67 -2.23 -26.68 -1.26
C GLY A 67 -0.96 -27.48 -1.56
N VAL A 68 0.23 -26.85 -1.52
CA VAL A 68 1.52 -27.50 -1.80
C VAL A 68 2.29 -27.86 -0.51
N SER A 69 2.46 -26.90 0.40
CA SER A 69 3.18 -27.08 1.68
C SER A 69 2.65 -26.13 2.74
N GLU A 70 2.26 -26.64 3.91
CA GLU A 70 1.72 -25.84 5.01
C GLU A 70 2.76 -24.86 5.59
N GLU A 71 4.01 -25.28 5.70
CA GLU A 71 5.12 -24.46 6.19
C GLU A 71 5.36 -23.24 5.30
N GLN A 72 5.51 -23.46 3.99
CA GLN A 72 5.71 -22.38 3.00
C GLN A 72 4.47 -21.47 2.91
N ASN A 73 3.29 -22.05 3.13
CA ASN A 73 2.03 -21.32 3.16
C ASN A 73 1.98 -20.37 4.37
N ASN A 74 2.50 -20.78 5.53
CA ASN A 74 2.58 -19.96 6.75
C ASN A 74 3.65 -18.87 6.64
N GLU A 75 4.84 -19.20 6.11
CA GLU A 75 5.90 -18.21 5.87
C GLU A 75 5.42 -17.09 4.93
N SER A 76 4.78 -17.46 3.82
CA SER A 76 4.25 -16.50 2.85
C SER A 76 3.16 -15.60 3.46
N LEU A 77 2.36 -16.10 4.41
CA LEU A 77 1.39 -15.27 5.14
C LEU A 77 2.08 -14.24 6.03
N SER A 78 3.13 -14.65 6.76
CA SER A 78 3.92 -13.73 7.59
C SER A 78 4.49 -12.56 6.78
N ILE A 79 5.01 -12.86 5.58
CA ILE A 79 5.51 -11.85 4.65
C ILE A 79 4.36 -10.91 4.20
N ILE A 80 3.21 -11.45 3.82
CA ILE A 80 2.02 -10.65 3.45
C ILE A 80 1.62 -9.72 4.61
N TYR A 81 1.54 -10.22 5.83
CA TYR A 81 1.20 -9.40 7.00
C TYR A 81 2.19 -8.26 7.22
N THR A 82 3.49 -8.52 7.04
CA THR A 82 4.52 -7.49 7.15
C THR A 82 4.34 -6.40 6.08
N VAL A 83 4.09 -6.79 4.83
CA VAL A 83 3.85 -5.84 3.73
C VAL A 83 2.59 -5.01 3.99
N VAL A 84 1.48 -5.65 4.39
CA VAL A 84 0.22 -4.96 4.71
C VAL A 84 0.38 -3.98 5.87
N ASN A 85 1.06 -4.38 6.95
CA ASN A 85 1.34 -3.48 8.07
C ASN A 85 2.14 -2.25 7.64
N ASN A 86 3.13 -2.44 6.77
CA ASN A 86 3.92 -1.33 6.22
C ASN A 86 3.08 -0.41 5.33
N ILE A 87 2.16 -0.96 4.54
CA ILE A 87 1.19 -0.19 3.74
C ILE A 87 0.30 0.65 4.65
N SER A 88 -0.31 0.05 5.67
CA SER A 88 -1.20 0.76 6.62
C SER A 88 -0.49 1.91 7.33
N LYS A 89 0.76 1.70 7.76
CA LYS A 89 1.60 2.75 8.33
C LYS A 89 1.89 3.86 7.32
N GLY A 90 2.23 3.50 6.08
CA GLY A 90 2.49 4.45 4.99
C GLY A 90 1.27 5.31 4.65
N ILE A 91 0.07 4.71 4.59
CA ILE A 91 -1.20 5.42 4.38
C ILE A 91 -1.45 6.40 5.52
N THR A 92 -1.35 5.93 6.77
CA THR A 92 -1.61 6.77 7.97
C THR A 92 -0.66 7.97 8.02
N SER A 93 0.63 7.75 7.71
CA SER A 93 1.62 8.84 7.65
C SER A 93 1.28 9.84 6.55
N THR A 94 0.98 9.35 5.34
CA THR A 94 0.61 10.22 4.21
C THR A 94 -0.64 11.03 4.51
N MET A 95 -1.67 10.42 5.12
CA MET A 95 -2.89 11.12 5.53
C MET A 95 -2.62 12.23 6.54
N ARG A 96 -1.72 11.99 7.49
CA ARG A 96 -1.31 13.01 8.47
C ARG A 96 -0.62 14.18 7.78
N ASP A 97 0.33 13.92 6.90
CA ASP A 97 1.07 14.97 6.19
C ASP A 97 0.14 15.79 5.29
N VAL A 98 -0.79 15.13 4.58
CA VAL A 98 -1.81 15.81 3.78
C VAL A 98 -2.72 16.67 4.66
N SER A 99 -3.16 16.16 5.82
CA SER A 99 -4.00 16.93 6.75
C SER A 99 -3.28 18.16 7.32
N VAL A 100 -2.00 18.03 7.67
CA VAL A 100 -1.18 19.17 8.11
C VAL A 100 -1.06 20.19 6.98
N ALA A 101 -0.79 19.74 5.76
CA ALA A 101 -0.67 20.62 4.61
C ALA A 101 -1.98 21.36 4.27
N ASP A 102 -3.14 20.70 4.40
CA ASP A 102 -4.44 21.32 4.17
C ASP A 102 -4.75 22.40 5.23
N LYS A 103 -4.31 22.21 6.49
CA LYS A 103 -4.46 23.23 7.56
C LYS A 103 -3.56 24.44 7.38
N VAL A 104 -2.40 24.28 6.76
CA VAL A 104 -1.44 25.39 6.51
C VAL A 104 -1.82 26.20 5.27
N LYS A 105 -2.74 25.70 4.44
CA LYS A 105 -3.34 26.45 3.31
C LYS A 105 -4.52 27.33 3.71
N ALA A 106 -5.13 27.08 4.89
CA ALA A 106 -6.21 27.87 5.46
C ALA A 106 -5.64 29.06 6.24
#